data_AF-V7HLE6-F1
#
_entry.id   AF-V7HLE6-F1
#
_cell.length_a   1.000
_cell.length_b   1.000
_cell.length_c   1.000
_cell.angle_alpha   90.00
_cell.angle_beta   90.00
_cell.angle_gamma   90.00
#
_symmetry.space_group_name_H-M   'P 1'
#
loop_
_entity.id
_entity.type
_entity.pdbx_description
1 polymer ?
#
loop_
_entity_poly.entity_id
_entity_poly.type
_entity_poly.pdbx_seq_one_letter_code
_entity_poly.pdbx_strand_id
1 'polypeptide(L)'
;MPALKNPRHEAFAQALVDGLPAYKAYVEAGYKAHDGDASRLRRKAQVQARISELLEELAEKKLVTRESLAAEIDQGIVLAHKTEQSASVISGAMAKAKLFGLEAPTRNLNVNLSGTFNQLTDDELRFEVASMINEARAVKGTPPIALPAKKEEKDNG
;
A
#
# COMPACT_ATOMS: atom_id res chain seq x y z
N MET A 1 9.22 20.59 2.47
CA MET A 1 8.89 21.60 3.52
C MET A 1 9.27 21.09 4.91
N PRO A 2 9.30 21.92 5.97
CA PRO A 2 9.43 21.40 7.33
C PRO A 2 8.26 20.47 7.70
N ALA A 3 8.53 19.48 8.56
CA ALA A 3 7.54 18.54 9.08
C ALA A 3 6.28 19.26 9.63
N LEU A 4 5.12 18.59 9.56
CA LEU A 4 3.88 19.15 10.09
C LEU A 4 4.04 19.54 11.57
N LYS A 5 3.46 20.68 11.96
CA LYS A 5 3.49 21.18 13.35
C LYS A 5 2.96 20.17 14.37
N ASN A 6 2.02 19.31 13.96
CA ASN A 6 1.51 18.24 14.80
C ASN A 6 2.26 16.93 14.46
N PRO A 7 3.05 16.36 15.39
CA PRO A 7 3.81 15.14 15.14
C PRO A 7 2.92 13.95 14.78
N ARG A 8 1.67 13.92 15.25
CA ARG A 8 0.72 12.85 14.92
C ARG A 8 0.19 12.95 13.49
N HIS A 9 0.08 14.16 12.93
CA HIS A 9 -0.26 14.31 11.51
C HIS A 9 0.91 13.89 10.62
N GLU A 10 2.14 14.16 11.05
CA GLU A 10 3.34 13.72 10.34
C GLU A 10 3.43 12.19 10.34
N ALA A 11 3.29 11.54 11.49
CA ALA A 11 3.27 10.08 11.59
C ALA A 11 2.17 9.46 10.71
N PHE A 12 0.98 10.05 10.70
CA PHE A 12 -0.12 9.62 9.82
C PHE A 12 0.23 9.75 8.33
N ALA A 13 0.86 10.86 7.92
CA ALA A 13 1.28 11.08 6.54
C ALA A 13 2.38 10.10 6.10
N GLN A 14 3.36 9.83 6.97
CA GLN A 14 4.42 8.86 6.72
C GLN A 14 3.86 7.44 6.58
N ALA A 15 3.02 6.99 7.51
CA ALA A 15 2.39 5.67 7.44
C ALA A 15 1.53 5.47 6.17
N LEU A 16 0.84 6.52 5.71
CA LEU A 16 0.10 6.48 4.44
C LEU A 16 1.03 6.33 3.22
N VAL A 17 2.18 6.99 3.23
CA VAL A 17 3.18 6.91 2.16
C VAL A 17 3.88 5.55 2.15
N ASP A 18 4.08 4.95 3.32
CA ASP A 18 4.58 3.58 3.49
C ASP A 18 3.58 2.51 3.03
N GLY A 19 2.35 2.91 2.69
CA GLY A 19 1.33 2.06 2.10
C GLY A 19 0.35 1.45 3.10
N LEU A 20 0.32 1.94 4.35
CA LEU A 20 -0.68 1.49 5.30
C LEU A 20 -2.07 2.03 4.93
N PRO A 21 -3.14 1.23 5.16
CA PRO A 21 -4.50 1.72 5.01
C PRO A 21 -4.80 2.83 6.03
N ALA A 22 -5.74 3.71 5.70
CA ALA A 22 -5.93 4.96 6.43
C ALA A 22 -6.34 4.74 7.90
N TYR A 23 -7.13 3.71 8.20
CA TYR A 23 -7.48 3.39 9.59
C TYR A 23 -6.26 2.93 10.41
N LYS A 24 -5.36 2.13 9.82
CA LYS A 24 -4.12 1.69 10.50
C LYS A 24 -3.16 2.84 10.71
N ALA A 25 -2.93 3.64 9.67
CA ALA A 25 -2.09 4.83 9.76
C ALA A 25 -2.59 5.78 10.87
N TYR A 26 -3.91 5.89 11.06
CA TYR A 26 -4.50 6.72 12.12
C TYR A 26 -4.23 6.16 13.51
N VAL A 27 -4.37 4.85 13.69
CA VAL A 27 -4.08 4.17 14.96
C VAL A 27 -2.59 4.21 15.30
N GLU A 28 -1.70 3.95 14.32
CA GLU A 28 -0.25 4.04 14.51
C GLU A 28 0.23 5.45 14.85
N ALA A 29 -0.42 6.47 14.29
CA ALA A 29 -0.22 7.87 14.68
C ALA A 29 -0.72 8.19 16.11
N GLY A 30 -1.17 7.18 16.86
CA GLY A 30 -1.59 7.23 18.26
C GLY A 30 -3.04 7.68 18.45
N TYR A 31 -3.85 7.78 17.39
CA TYR A 31 -5.28 8.13 17.51
C TYR A 31 -6.14 6.93 17.87
N LYS A 32 -7.20 7.18 18.65
CA LYS A 32 -8.23 6.17 18.90
C LYS A 32 -9.03 5.96 17.62
N ALA A 33 -9.24 4.69 17.26
CA ALA A 33 -9.99 4.32 16.06
C ALA A 33 -11.44 4.83 16.15
N HIS A 34 -11.81 5.72 15.23
CA HIS A 34 -13.17 6.22 15.05
C HIS A 34 -13.50 6.29 13.56
N ASP A 35 -14.73 5.90 13.23
CA ASP A 35 -15.20 5.87 11.85
C ASP A 35 -15.15 7.26 11.21
N GLY A 36 -14.48 7.35 10.06
CA GLY A 36 -14.41 8.57 9.25
C GLY A 36 -13.36 9.59 9.68
N ASP A 37 -12.76 9.50 10.86
CA ASP A 37 -11.78 10.49 11.32
C ASP A 37 -10.45 10.42 10.55
N ALA A 38 -9.99 9.21 10.23
CA ALA A 38 -8.84 9.01 9.34
C ALA A 38 -9.08 9.66 7.96
N SER A 39 -10.29 9.52 7.43
CA SER A 39 -10.69 10.13 6.15
C SER A 39 -10.74 11.66 6.24
N ARG A 40 -11.21 12.23 7.36
CA ARG A 40 -11.20 13.67 7.61
C ARG A 40 -9.78 14.20 7.72
N LEU A 41 -8.89 13.50 8.43
CA LEU A 41 -7.50 13.89 8.57
C LEU A 41 -6.77 13.88 7.22
N ARG A 42 -6.97 12.83 6.42
CA ARG A 42 -6.42 12.72 5.06
C ARG A 42 -6.85 13.84 4.12
N ARG A 43 -8.05 14.41 4.32
CA ARG A 43 -8.57 15.53 3.49
C ARG A 43 -8.03 16.91 3.91
N LYS A 44 -7.32 17.04 5.03
CA LYS A 44 -6.74 18.32 5.42
C LYS A 44 -5.65 18.71 4.43
N ALA A 45 -5.74 19.93 3.89
CA ALA A 45 -4.81 20.43 2.86
C ALA A 45 -3.33 20.31 3.27
N GLN A 46 -3.01 20.58 4.54
CA GLN A 46 -1.65 20.47 5.07
C GLN A 46 -1.12 19.03 5.04
N VAL A 47 -1.98 18.04 5.31
CA VAL A 47 -1.61 16.62 5.30
C VAL A 47 -1.45 16.14 3.85
N GLN A 48 -2.34 16.57 2.95
CA GLN A 48 -2.23 16.24 1.52
C GLN A 48 -0.95 16.78 0.90
N ALA A 49 -0.61 18.05 1.17
CA ALA A 49 0.63 18.66 0.69
C ALA A 49 1.86 17.91 1.22
N ARG A 50 1.84 17.47 2.48
CA ARG A 50 2.95 16.68 3.02
C ARG A 50 3.07 15.31 2.35
N ILE A 51 1.96 14.63 2.09
CA ILE A 51 1.97 13.33 1.40
C ILE A 51 2.53 13.48 0.00
N SER A 52 2.16 14.51 -0.76
CA SER A 52 2.72 14.73 -2.10
C SER A 52 4.22 14.96 -2.07
N GLU A 53 4.73 15.78 -1.13
CA GLU A 53 6.16 16.00 -0.97
C GLU A 53 6.92 14.70 -0.64
N LEU A 54 6.41 13.91 0.30
CA LEU A 54 7.04 12.64 0.66
C LEU A 54 7.08 11.64 -0.52
N LEU A 55 6.04 11.64 -1.35
CA LEU A 55 6.00 10.83 -2.57
C LEU A 55 7.00 11.33 -3.64
N GLU A 56 7.15 12.64 -3.78
CA GLU A 56 8.16 13.26 -4.65
C GLU A 56 9.58 12.94 -4.17
N GLU A 57 9.88 13.09 -2.88
CA GLU A 57 11.17 12.71 -2.30
C GLU A 57 11.47 11.22 -2.49
N LEU A 58 10.47 10.35 -2.37
CA LEU A 58 10.63 8.92 -2.65
C LEU A 58 10.85 8.64 -4.14
N ALA A 59 10.20 9.39 -5.02
CA ALA A 59 10.42 9.27 -6.45
C ALA A 59 11.85 9.70 -6.83
N GLU A 60 12.37 10.76 -6.23
CA GLU A 60 13.76 11.20 -6.40
C GLU A 60 14.77 10.19 -5.81
N LYS A 61 14.47 9.59 -4.65
CA LYS A 61 15.33 8.58 -4.01
C LYS A 61 15.29 7.21 -4.67
N LYS A 62 14.25 6.88 -5.44
CA LYS A 62 14.22 5.67 -6.27
C LYS A 62 15.18 5.85 -7.44
N LEU A 63 16.46 5.62 -7.16
CA LEU A 63 17.57 5.62 -8.13
C LEU A 63 17.35 4.70 -9.34
N VAL A 64 16.42 3.74 -9.21
CA VAL A 64 16.04 2.81 -10.26
C VAL A 64 14.57 3.03 -10.60
N THR A 65 14.32 3.62 -11.77
CA THR A 65 12.99 3.73 -12.34
C THR A 65 12.66 2.49 -13.18
N ARG A 66 11.40 2.34 -13.59
CA ARG A 66 11.02 1.25 -14.50
C ARG A 66 11.74 1.38 -15.84
N GLU A 67 11.96 2.62 -16.28
CA GLU A 67 12.67 2.94 -17.52
C GLU A 67 14.15 2.58 -17.43
N SER A 68 14.83 2.94 -16.33
CA SER A 68 16.25 2.62 -16.16
C SER A 68 16.48 1.11 -16.07
N LEU A 69 15.61 0.39 -15.35
CA LEU A 69 15.67 -1.06 -15.23
C LEU A 69 15.35 -1.76 -16.57
N ALA A 70 14.38 -1.24 -17.33
CA ALA A 70 14.06 -1.77 -18.65
C ALA A 70 15.24 -1.60 -19.63
N ALA A 71 15.94 -0.46 -19.56
CA ALA A 71 17.13 -0.21 -20.38
C ALA A 71 18.27 -1.17 -20.03
N GLU A 72 18.47 -1.49 -18.75
CA GLU A 72 19.46 -2.47 -18.30
C GLU A 72 19.13 -3.88 -18.82
N ILE A 73 17.84 -4.28 -18.76
CA ILE A 73 17.37 -5.56 -19.33
C ILE A 73 17.63 -5.60 -20.85
N ASP A 74 17.37 -4.52 -21.57
CA ASP A 74 17.62 -4.45 -23.02
C ASP A 74 19.10 -4.61 -23.36
N GLN A 75 20.00 -4.01 -22.58
CA GLN A 75 21.45 -4.21 -22.72
C GLN A 75 21.83 -5.69 -22.49
N GLY A 76 21.24 -6.32 -21.47
CA GLY A 76 21.43 -7.75 -21.19
C GLY A 76 20.95 -8.64 -22.34
N ILE A 77 19.80 -8.33 -22.94
CA ILE A 77 19.27 -9.04 -24.11
C ILE A 77 20.20 -8.90 -25.31
N VAL A 78 20.72 -7.70 -25.58
CA VAL A 78 21.69 -7.47 -26.67
C VAL A 78 22.97 -8.30 -26.46
N LEU A 79 23.46 -8.41 -25.22
CA LEU A 79 24.60 -9.27 -24.90
C LEU A 79 24.26 -10.76 -25.08
N ALA A 80 23.08 -11.20 -24.64
CA ALA A 80 22.61 -12.58 -24.79
C ALA A 80 22.45 -12.99 -26.26
N HIS A 81 22.05 -12.05 -27.14
CA HIS A 81 22.04 -12.29 -28.59
C HIS A 81 23.44 -12.53 -29.15
N LYS A 82 24.45 -11.81 -28.66
CA LYS A 82 25.85 -12.00 -29.09
C LYS A 82 26.46 -13.32 -28.62
N THR A 83 26.01 -13.84 -27.48
CA THR A 83 26.50 -15.11 -26.91
C THR A 83 25.62 -16.31 -27.27
N GLU A 84 24.64 -16.12 -28.17
CA GLU A 84 23.69 -17.15 -28.61
C GLU A 84 22.90 -17.81 -27.47
N GLN A 85 22.74 -17.12 -26.35
CA GLN A 85 21.99 -17.60 -25.19
C GLN A 85 20.51 -17.25 -25.31
N SER A 86 19.80 -17.99 -26.15
CA SER A 86 18.35 -17.82 -26.39
C SER A 86 17.51 -17.88 -25.12
N ALA A 87 17.87 -18.74 -24.15
CA ALA A 87 17.18 -18.82 -22.86
C ALA A 87 17.24 -17.51 -22.06
N SER A 88 18.39 -16.81 -22.10
CA SER A 88 18.59 -15.52 -21.43
C SER A 88 17.81 -14.38 -22.08
N VAL A 89 17.60 -14.45 -23.40
CA VAL A 89 16.73 -13.50 -24.12
C VAL A 89 15.27 -13.66 -23.70
N ILE A 90 14.78 -14.91 -23.63
CA ILE A 90 13.40 -15.20 -23.22
C ILE A 90 13.17 -14.78 -21.76
N SER A 91 14.12 -15.05 -20.86
CA SER A 91 14.01 -14.63 -19.45
C SER A 91 14.01 -13.11 -19.30
N GLY A 92 14.86 -12.39 -20.06
CA GLY A 92 14.85 -10.93 -20.10
C GLY A 92 13.52 -10.36 -20.63
N ALA A 93 12.99 -10.94 -21.71
CA ALA A 93 11.70 -10.54 -22.27
C ALA A 93 10.54 -10.75 -21.29
N MET A 94 10.52 -11.88 -20.56
CA MET A 94 9.54 -12.13 -19.49
C MET A 94 9.70 -11.14 -18.34
N ALA A 95 10.93 -10.88 -17.89
CA ALA A 95 11.19 -9.89 -16.85
C ALA A 95 10.67 -8.50 -17.24
N LYS A 96 10.84 -8.12 -18.51
CA LYS A 96 10.30 -6.86 -19.06
C LYS A 96 8.77 -6.86 -19.10
N ALA A 97 8.15 -7.96 -19.54
CA ALA A 97 6.68 -8.10 -19.52
C ALA A 97 6.11 -7.95 -18.10
N LYS A 98 6.75 -8.56 -17.10
CA LYS A 98 6.41 -8.41 -15.69
C LYS A 98 6.60 -6.97 -15.21
N LEU A 99 7.72 -6.33 -15.57
CA LEU A 99 8.01 -4.95 -15.21
C LEU A 99 6.98 -3.96 -15.76
N PHE A 100 6.34 -4.24 -16.90
CA PHE A 100 5.29 -3.39 -17.49
C PHE A 100 3.86 -3.87 -17.20
N GLY A 101 3.69 -5.00 -16.50
CA GLY A 101 2.37 -5.56 -16.21
C GLY A 101 1.64 -6.08 -17.45
N LEU A 102 2.38 -6.51 -18.47
CA LEU A 102 1.84 -7.08 -19.72
C LEU A 102 1.54 -8.58 -19.61
N GLU A 103 1.86 -9.20 -18.47
CA GLU A 103 1.51 -10.59 -18.22
C GLU A 103 -0.01 -10.74 -18.09
N ALA A 104 -0.55 -11.84 -18.64
CA ALA A 104 -1.94 -12.19 -18.40
C ALA A 104 -2.20 -12.25 -16.89
N PRO A 105 -3.35 -11.76 -16.40
CA PRO A 105 -3.62 -11.70 -14.97
C PRO A 105 -3.70 -13.12 -14.40
N THR A 106 -2.60 -13.62 -13.84
CA THR A 106 -2.64 -14.71 -12.88
C THR A 106 -3.20 -14.10 -11.60
N ARG A 107 -4.53 -14.17 -11.45
CA ARG A 107 -5.24 -13.76 -10.22
C ARG A 107 -4.90 -14.71 -9.08
N ASN A 108 -3.67 -14.66 -8.59
CA ASN A 108 -3.28 -15.21 -7.31
C ASN A 108 -2.97 -14.01 -6.41
N LEU A 109 -3.99 -13.54 -5.69
CA LEU A 109 -3.80 -12.57 -4.62
C LEU A 109 -3.13 -13.32 -3.47
N ASN A 110 -1.80 -13.43 -3.49
CA ASN A 110 -1.04 -14.03 -2.40
C ASN A 110 -0.85 -12.97 -1.31
N VAL A 111 -1.90 -12.76 -0.50
CA VAL A 111 -1.83 -11.84 0.63
C VAL A 111 -1.12 -12.58 1.76
N ASN A 112 0.15 -12.26 1.98
CA ASN A 112 0.92 -12.81 3.08
C ASN A 112 0.46 -12.13 4.37
N LEU A 113 -0.56 -12.70 5.02
CA LEU A 113 -1.12 -12.23 6.28
C LEU A 113 -0.17 -12.61 7.43
N SER A 114 0.95 -11.89 7.57
CA SER A 114 1.89 -12.14 8.66
C SER A 114 1.32 -11.63 10.00
N GLY A 115 0.94 -12.56 10.88
CA GLY A 115 1.09 -12.40 12.32
C GLY A 115 -0.13 -11.92 13.13
N THR A 116 -1.00 -11.07 12.61
CA THR A 116 -2.02 -10.42 13.48
C THR A 116 -3.31 -11.23 13.64
N PHE A 117 -3.64 -12.12 12.70
CA PHE A 117 -4.93 -12.84 12.68
C PHE A 117 -5.15 -13.76 13.87
N ASN A 118 -4.10 -14.44 14.31
CA ASN A 118 -4.18 -15.36 15.46
C ASN A 118 -4.38 -14.63 16.80
N GLN A 119 -4.17 -13.31 16.82
CA GLN A 119 -4.31 -12.48 18.01
C GLN A 119 -5.60 -11.65 18.01
N LEU A 120 -6.33 -11.65 16.89
CA LEU A 120 -7.62 -10.96 16.78
C LEU A 120 -8.72 -11.93 17.17
N THR A 121 -9.69 -11.45 17.95
CA THR A 121 -10.95 -12.16 18.13
C THR A 121 -11.70 -12.26 16.80
N ASP A 122 -12.62 -13.22 16.69
CA ASP A 122 -13.45 -13.38 15.49
C ASP A 122 -14.17 -12.07 15.08
N ASP A 123 -14.61 -11.28 16.06
CA ASP A 123 -15.31 -10.02 15.83
C ASP A 123 -14.36 -8.92 15.33
N GLU A 124 -13.14 -8.84 15.87
CA GLU A 124 -12.11 -7.92 15.39
C GLU A 124 -11.62 -8.29 14.00
N LEU A 125 -11.47 -9.59 13.72
CA LEU A 125 -11.14 -10.08 12.40
C LEU A 125 -12.22 -9.73 11.38
N ARG A 126 -13.49 -9.93 11.73
CA ARG A 126 -14.62 -9.55 10.87
C ARG A 126 -14.66 -8.05 10.62
N PHE A 127 -14.36 -7.25 11.64
CA PHE A 127 -14.29 -5.79 11.52
C PHE A 127 -13.17 -5.36 10.57
N GLU A 128 -11.98 -5.93 10.73
CA GLU A 128 -10.80 -5.63 9.92
C GLU A 128 -11.04 -5.93 8.43
N VAL A 129 -11.58 -7.11 8.14
CA VAL A 129 -11.90 -7.54 6.77
C VAL A 129 -12.98 -6.63 6.17
N ALA A 130 -14.04 -6.30 6.93
CA ALA A 130 -15.10 -5.42 6.45
C ALA A 130 -14.59 -3.99 6.19
N SER A 131 -13.69 -3.48 7.04
CA SER A 131 -13.02 -2.20 6.85
C SER A 131 -12.20 -2.17 5.55
N MET A 132 -11.36 -3.18 5.32
CA MET A 132 -10.58 -3.31 4.08
C MET A 132 -11.47 -3.38 2.82
N ILE A 133 -12.57 -4.12 2.89
CA ILE A 133 -13.54 -4.20 1.79
C ILE A 133 -14.17 -2.84 1.52
N ASN A 134 -14.51 -2.09 2.57
CA ASN A 134 -15.09 -0.76 2.43
C ASN A 134 -14.11 0.26 1.85
N GLU A 135 -12.83 0.19 2.21
CA GLU A 135 -11.79 1.01 1.57
C GLU A 135 -11.66 0.69 0.07
N ALA A 136 -11.61 -0.59 -0.30
CA ALA A 136 -11.57 -1.00 -1.70
C ALA A 136 -12.83 -0.56 -2.47
N ARG A 137 -13.99 -0.61 -1.82
CA ARG A 137 -15.27 -0.16 -2.37
C ARG A 137 -15.32 1.35 -2.58
N ALA A 138 -14.77 2.13 -1.65
CA ALA A 138 -14.69 3.59 -1.75
C ALA A 138 -13.84 4.01 -2.96
N VAL A 139 -12.72 3.32 -3.22
CA VAL A 139 -11.90 3.56 -4.42
C VAL A 139 -12.68 3.27 -5.71
N LYS A 140 -13.57 2.28 -5.69
CA LYS A 140 -14.42 1.92 -6.83
C LYS A 140 -15.75 2.68 -6.92
N GLY A 141 -15.99 3.65 -6.03
CA GLY A 141 -17.26 4.40 -5.99
C GLY A 141 -18.49 3.55 -5.61
N THR A 142 -18.27 2.39 -4.97
CA THR A 142 -19.35 1.49 -4.51
C THR A 142 -19.67 1.74 -3.04
N PRO A 143 -20.96 1.61 -2.63
CA PRO A 143 -21.37 1.90 -1.28
C PRO A 143 -20.77 0.91 -0.25
N PRO A 144 -20.46 1.39 0.96
CA PRO A 144 -19.89 0.58 2.02
C PRO A 144 -20.89 -0.48 2.52
N ILE A 145 -20.35 -1.61 2.96
CA ILE A 145 -21.07 -2.64 3.71
C ILE A 145 -21.10 -2.22 5.18
N ALA A 146 -22.18 -2.58 5.88
CA ALA A 146 -22.26 -2.41 7.32
C ALA A 146 -21.11 -3.14 8.03
N LEU A 147 -20.43 -2.44 8.94
CA LEU A 147 -19.42 -3.05 9.80
C LEU A 147 -20.11 -3.91 10.87
N PRO A 148 -19.53 -5.05 11.26
CA PRO A 148 -20.05 -5.83 12.38
C PRO A 148 -19.98 -4.99 13.67
N ALA A 149 -21.00 -5.13 14.53
CA ALA A 149 -21.04 -4.43 15.81
C ALA A 149 -19.86 -4.88 16.68
N LYS A 150 -19.01 -3.95 17.10
CA LYS A 150 -17.94 -4.22 18.05
C LYS A 150 -18.59 -4.50 19.40
N LYS A 151 -18.58 -5.76 19.86
CA LYS A 151 -18.99 -6.05 21.24
C LYS A 151 -17.96 -5.39 22.14
N GLU A 152 -18.37 -4.38 22.90
CA GLU A 152 -17.58 -3.89 24.01
C GLU A 152 -17.43 -5.07 24.98
N GLU A 153 -16.22 -5.62 25.10
CA GLU A 153 -15.87 -6.46 26.23
C GLU A 153 -16.13 -5.60 27.47
N LYS A 154 -17.22 -5.93 28.18
CA LYS A 154 -17.41 -5.43 29.52
C LYS A 154 -16.24 -5.96 30.33
N ASP A 155 -15.41 -5.03 30.75
CA ASP A 155 -14.44 -5.15 31.82
C ASP A 155 -15.06 -5.97 32.97
N ASN A 156 -14.67 -7.23 33.06
CA ASN A 156 -15.00 -8.08 34.21
C ASN A 156 -13.80 -7.95 35.14
N GLY A 157 -14.05 -7.35 36.31
CA GLY A 157 -13.04 -6.92 37.29
C GLY A 157 -12.29 -8.03 38.01
#